data_AF-A0A535SCU4-F1
#
_entry.id   AF-A0A535SCU4-F1
#
_cell.length_a   1.000
_cell.length_b   1.000
_cell.length_c   1.000
_cell.angle_alpha   90.00
_cell.angle_beta   90.00
_cell.angle_gamma   90.00
#
_symmetry.space_group_name_H-M   'P 1'
#
loop_
_entity.id
_entity.type
_entity.pdbx_description
1 polymer ?
#
loop_
_entity_poly.entity_id
_entity_poly.type
_entity_poly.pdbx_seq_one_letter_code
_entity_poly.pdbx_strand_id
1 'polypeptide(L)'
;METYYSDVSLFDPAMYRICIQGILEKYWSEYCGGMTIEHESDPKRYTMTILTGRLVDQSALIGVLNWLHDLGCPILAVEYKGAG
;
A
#
# COMPACT_ATOMS: atom_id res chain seq x y z
N MET A 1 -25.46 -11.57 10.91
CA MET A 1 -24.60 -10.49 11.43
C MET A 1 -23.28 -11.16 11.77
N GLU A 2 -22.37 -11.21 10.82
CA GLU A 2 -21.10 -11.92 10.99
C GLU A 2 -20.18 -11.06 11.86
N THR A 3 -19.94 -11.52 13.09
CA THR A 3 -19.07 -10.83 14.03
C THR A 3 -17.62 -11.11 13.65
N TYR A 4 -17.05 -10.23 12.83
CA TYR A 4 -15.63 -10.23 12.47
C TYR A 4 -14.82 -9.67 13.66
N TYR A 5 -14.66 -10.46 14.72
CA TYR A 5 -13.63 -10.19 15.72
C TYR A 5 -12.28 -10.56 15.10
N SER A 6 -11.78 -9.69 14.22
CA SER A 6 -10.37 -9.66 13.90
C SER A 6 -9.67 -8.86 14.99
N ASP A 7 -8.51 -9.35 15.43
CA ASP A 7 -7.49 -8.67 16.23
C ASP A 7 -6.93 -7.38 15.55
N VAL A 8 -7.66 -6.86 14.56
CA VAL A 8 -7.29 -5.76 13.68
C VAL A 8 -8.36 -4.68 13.85
N SER A 9 -8.02 -3.64 14.60
CA SER A 9 -8.78 -2.40 14.64
C SER A 9 -8.57 -1.61 13.36
N LEU A 10 -9.63 -0.97 12.87
CA LEU A 10 -9.52 -0.04 11.74
C LEU A 10 -8.76 1.24 12.12
N PHE A 11 -8.64 1.52 13.41
CA PHE A 11 -8.07 2.76 13.94
C PHE A 11 -6.63 2.60 14.45
N ASP A 12 -6.12 1.37 14.49
CA ASP A 12 -4.77 1.11 14.97
C ASP A 12 -3.75 1.14 13.83
N PRO A 13 -2.53 1.64 14.08
CA PRO A 13 -1.49 1.66 13.07
C PRO A 13 -1.06 0.25 12.63
N ALA A 14 -0.92 0.05 11.33
CA ALA A 14 -0.55 -1.23 10.75
C ALA A 14 0.47 -1.11 9.62
N MET A 15 1.28 -2.15 9.44
CA MET A 15 2.25 -2.28 8.35
C MET A 15 1.57 -2.85 7.11
N TYR A 16 1.75 -2.20 5.97
CA TYR A 16 1.20 -2.65 4.68
C TYR A 16 2.28 -2.80 3.63
N ARG A 17 2.04 -3.72 2.70
CA ARG A 17 2.74 -3.83 1.42
C ARG A 17 1.72 -3.69 0.30
N ILE A 18 1.93 -2.73 -0.59
CA ILE A 18 1.09 -2.45 -1.75
C ILE A 18 1.93 -2.65 -3.00
N CYS A 19 1.43 -3.42 -3.95
CA CYS A 19 2.07 -3.61 -5.25
C CYS A 19 1.24 -2.96 -6.33
N ILE A 20 1.87 -2.18 -7.19
CA ILE A 20 1.25 -1.56 -8.36
C ILE A 20 2.03 -1.89 -9.63
N GLN A 21 1.35 -1.87 -10.77
CA GLN A 21 2.00 -1.95 -12.07
C GLN A 21 2.59 -0.58 -12.45
N GLY A 22 3.81 -0.60 -13.00
CA GLY A 22 4.53 0.59 -13.44
C GLY A 22 5.59 1.05 -12.44
N ILE A 23 6.14 2.24 -12.70
CA ILE A 23 7.20 2.87 -11.91
C ILE A 23 6.60 4.09 -11.22
N LEU A 24 6.56 4.07 -9.89
CA LEU A 24 6.29 5.26 -9.09
C LEU A 24 7.61 5.79 -8.53
N GLU A 25 7.91 7.06 -8.78
CA GLU A 25 9.15 7.66 -8.34
C GLU A 25 9.24 7.79 -6.81
N LYS A 26 10.45 7.66 -6.27
CA LYS A 26 10.66 7.60 -4.80
C LYS A 26 10.27 8.88 -4.06
N TYR A 27 10.27 10.03 -4.73
CA TYR A 27 9.89 11.32 -4.12
C TYR A 27 8.41 11.38 -3.74
N TRP A 28 7.58 10.49 -4.28
CA TRP A 28 6.17 10.40 -3.89
C TRP A 28 5.95 9.76 -2.52
N SER A 29 7.01 9.29 -1.84
CA SER A 29 6.94 8.67 -0.51
C SER A 29 6.14 9.51 0.49
N GLU A 30 6.29 10.83 0.47
CA GLU A 30 5.57 11.74 1.38
C GLU A 30 4.05 11.75 1.15
N TYR A 31 3.61 11.51 -0.10
CA TYR A 31 2.19 11.47 -0.47
C TYR A 31 1.53 10.14 -0.11
N CYS A 32 2.32 9.07 0.05
CA CYS A 32 1.86 7.77 0.51
C CYS A 32 2.16 7.52 1.99
N GLY A 33 2.09 8.56 2.83
CA GLY A 33 2.23 8.42 4.28
C GLY A 33 3.65 8.06 4.73
N GLY A 34 4.66 8.41 3.95
CA GLY A 34 6.06 8.06 4.21
C GLY A 34 6.40 6.60 3.90
N MET A 35 5.57 5.89 3.12
CA MET A 35 5.89 4.52 2.70
C MET A 35 7.17 4.49 1.85
N THR A 36 7.99 3.48 2.08
CA THR A 36 9.18 3.21 1.27
C THR A 36 8.76 2.72 -0.10
N ILE A 37 9.38 3.25 -1.16
CA ILE A 37 9.07 2.93 -2.55
C ILE A 37 10.26 2.18 -3.17
N GLU A 38 10.00 0.97 -3.65
CA GLU A 38 10.97 0.09 -4.29
C GLU A 38 10.48 -0.37 -5.66
N HIS A 39 11.40 -0.49 -6.62
CA HIS A 39 11.09 -0.95 -7.97
C HIS A 39 11.53 -2.39 -8.13
N GLU A 40 10.63 -3.22 -8.65
CA GLU A 40 10.94 -4.60 -9.01
C GLU A 40 10.73 -4.77 -10.52
N SER A 41 11.80 -5.16 -11.22
CA SER A 41 11.72 -5.57 -12.62
C SER A 41 11.73 -7.09 -12.70
N ASP A 42 10.59 -7.66 -13.07
CA ASP A 42 10.52 -9.08 -13.44
C ASP A 42 10.83 -9.19 -14.95
N PRO A 43 11.91 -9.88 -15.37
CA PRO A 43 12.29 -10.00 -16.77
C PRO A 43 11.23 -10.69 -17.66
N LYS A 44 10.25 -11.37 -17.07
CA LYS A 44 9.16 -12.10 -17.73
C LYS A 44 7.81 -11.41 -17.55
N ARG A 45 7.72 -10.33 -16.76
CA ARG A 45 6.48 -9.57 -16.54
C ARG A 45 6.69 -8.07 -16.81
N TYR A 46 5.71 -7.29 -16.40
CA TYR A 46 5.76 -5.84 -16.35
C TYR A 46 6.59 -5.35 -15.15
N THR A 47 7.21 -4.17 -15.27
CA THR A 47 7.80 -3.47 -14.13
C THR A 47 6.73 -3.17 -13.09
N MET A 48 7.05 -3.34 -11.81
CA MET A 48 6.16 -3.05 -10.70
C MET A 48 6.85 -2.17 -9.65
N THR A 49 6.02 -1.47 -8.88
CA THR A 49 6.46 -0.70 -7.73
C THR A 49 5.83 -1.26 -6.47
N ILE A 50 6.64 -1.38 -5.42
CA ILE A 50 6.26 -1.87 -4.12
C ILE A 50 6.34 -0.70 -3.14
N LEU A 51 5.21 -0.39 -2.52
CA LEU A 51 5.12 0.55 -1.41
C LEU A 51 5.04 -0.26 -0.13
N THR A 52 5.96 -0.03 0.81
CA THR A 52 5.96 -0.69 2.12
C THR A 52 6.07 0.33 3.23
N GLY A 53 5.20 0.27 4.24
CA GLY A 53 5.32 1.16 5.38
C GLY A 53 4.17 1.04 6.38
N ARG A 54 4.36 1.70 7.52
CA ARG A 54 3.36 1.77 8.60
C ARG A 54 2.44 2.95 8.34
N LEU A 55 1.15 2.69 8.30
CA LEU A 55 0.10 3.71 8.20
C LEU A 55 -0.62 3.84 9.53
N VAL A 56 -1.11 5.04 9.82
CA VAL A 56 -1.68 5.39 11.13
C VAL A 56 -3.01 4.69 11.41
N ASP A 57 -3.77 4.35 10.37
CA ASP A 57 -5.04 3.65 10.44
C ASP A 57 -5.45 3.13 9.03
N GLN A 58 -6.62 2.51 8.93
CA GLN A 58 -7.20 2.08 7.66
C GLN A 58 -7.64 3.25 6.76
N SER A 59 -7.96 4.42 7.31
CA SER A 59 -8.32 5.60 6.51
C SER A 59 -7.12 6.10 5.70
N ALA A 60 -5.93 6.11 6.31
CA ALA A 60 -4.67 6.41 5.64
C ALA A 60 -4.39 5.40 4.51
N LEU A 61 -4.63 4.10 4.74
CA LEU A 61 -4.51 3.08 3.68
C LEU A 61 -5.41 3.41 2.48
N ILE A 62 -6.70 3.65 2.73
CA ILE A 62 -7.65 3.98 1.66
C ILE A 62 -7.24 5.26 0.93
N GLY A 63 -6.71 6.27 1.64
CA GLY A 63 -6.15 7.48 1.05
C GLY A 63 -5.03 7.17 0.05
N VAL A 64 -4.09 6.31 0.41
CA VAL A 64 -3.01 5.87 -0.49
C VAL A 64 -3.57 5.12 -1.71
N LEU A 65 -4.52 4.20 -1.52
CA LEU A 65 -5.10 3.43 -2.62
C LEU A 65 -5.88 4.32 -3.61
N ASN A 66 -6.65 5.27 -3.10
CA ASN A 66 -7.37 6.24 -3.94
C ASN A 66 -6.38 7.11 -4.74
N TRP A 67 -5.33 7.61 -4.09
CA TRP A 67 -4.32 8.40 -4.77
C TRP A 67 -3.59 7.61 -5.87
N LEU A 68 -3.24 6.34 -5.62
CA LEU A 68 -2.68 5.45 -6.64
C LEU A 68 -3.64 5.20 -7.81
N HIS A 69 -4.93 5.02 -7.51
CA HIS A 69 -5.98 4.87 -8.52
C HIS A 69 -6.11 6.12 -9.38
N ASP A 70 -6.09 7.30 -8.77
CA ASP A 70 -6.23 8.59 -9.48
C ASP A 70 -5.04 8.90 -10.39
N LEU A 71 -3.85 8.36 -10.07
CA LEU A 71 -2.68 8.36 -10.96
C LEU A 71 -2.79 7.39 -12.15
N GLY A 72 -3.83 6.54 -12.17
CA GLY A 72 -3.99 5.49 -13.17
C GLY A 72 -3.03 4.32 -12.99
N CYS A 73 -2.47 4.12 -11.78
CA CYS A 73 -1.59 3.00 -11.47
C CYS A 73 -2.43 1.77 -11.07
N PRO A 74 -2.45 0.67 -11.86
CA PRO A 74 -3.19 -0.53 -11.49
C PRO A 74 -2.63 -1.14 -10.20
N ILE A 75 -3.50 -1.32 -9.20
CA ILE A 75 -3.15 -1.94 -7.92
C ILE A 75 -3.24 -3.46 -8.08
N LEU A 76 -2.13 -4.14 -7.88
CA LEU A 76 -1.97 -5.58 -8.10
C LEU A 76 -2.19 -6.38 -6.81
N ALA A 77 -1.76 -5.85 -5.67
CA ALA A 77 -1.91 -6.50 -4.38
C ALA A 77 -1.90 -5.47 -3.24
N VAL A 78 -2.65 -5.74 -2.19
CA VAL A 78 -2.61 -5.05 -0.90
C VAL A 78 -2.51 -6.11 0.18
N GLU A 79 -1.46 -6.07 0.97
CA GLU A 79 -1.17 -7.06 2.00
C GLU A 79 -1.01 -6.39 3.36
N TYR A 80 -1.81 -6.82 4.33
CA TYR A 80 -1.59 -6.51 5.74
C TYR A 80 -0.39 -7.34 6.25
N LYS A 81 0.59 -6.67 6.85
CA LYS A 81 1.80 -7.31 7.40
C LYS A 81 1.82 -7.38 8.94
N GLY A 82 0.80 -6.84 9.60
CA GLY A 82 0.67 -6.87 11.06
C GLY A 82 0.43 -5.48 11.66
N ALA A 83 -0.24 -5.46 12.82
CA ALA A 83 -0.24 -4.36 13.76
C ALA A 83 0.89 -4.64 14.74
N GLY A 84 1.81 -3.69 14.87
CA GLY A 84 2.91 -3.76 15.84
C GLY A 84 2.57 -3.03 17.11
#